data_AF-A0A645A080-F1
#
_entry.id   AF-A0A645A080-F1
#
_cell.length_a   1.000
_cell.length_b   1.000
_cell.length_c   1.000
_cell.angle_alpha   90.00
_cell.angle_beta   90.00
_cell.angle_gamma   90.00
#
_symmetry.space_group_name_H-M   'P 1'
#
loop_
_entity.id
_entity.type
_entity.pdbx_description
1 polymer ?
#
loop_
_entity_poly.entity_id
_entity_poly.type
_entity_poly.pdbx_seq_one_letter_code
_entity_poly.pdbx_strand_id
1 'polypeptide(L)'
;MIQLHVSAVCQVRDGFTGRPIETAGLRYALDGAPVRAVCKPGGYLVLLNLSEGPHRLSLRRAGFQEELTDFSVRAGLSEKLYLSLKPSEDYAFRQEAVWLHLRLLEKKEPAAGRALWLTAPTASECRIAQEAAEAGEDQFRIFCKSAAEPLPIPGTFLIEDGKDSEIVSLLFTEEEMGKLAAPLTRRHKRSKCLLPAQQFRTDGDGWLTAVFRSGGTVAVYEDGRGTVDTLELTESRTERLITL
;
A
#
# COMPACT_ATOMS: atom_id res chain seq x y z
N MET A 1 -32.43 18.62 9.18
CA MET A 1 -31.14 18.16 9.72
C MET A 1 -30.46 17.39 8.60
N ILE A 2 -29.32 17.84 8.08
CA ILE A 2 -28.59 17.08 7.04
C ILE A 2 -27.79 16.01 7.77
N GLN A 3 -28.14 14.74 7.55
CA GLN A 3 -27.38 13.62 8.08
C GLN A 3 -26.12 13.45 7.23
N LEU A 4 -24.95 13.77 7.80
CA LEU A 4 -23.67 13.55 7.14
C LEU A 4 -23.26 12.09 7.35
N HIS A 5 -23.16 11.33 6.27
CA HIS A 5 -22.67 9.96 6.29
C HIS A 5 -21.20 9.92 5.86
N VAL A 6 -20.39 9.18 6.61
CA VAL A 6 -18.98 8.93 6.26
C VAL A 6 -18.93 7.81 5.24
N SER A 7 -18.54 8.12 4.02
CA SER A 7 -18.40 7.13 2.95
C SER A 7 -17.02 6.49 2.96
N ALA A 8 -15.97 7.29 3.18
CA ALA A 8 -14.61 6.78 3.28
C ALA A 8 -13.74 7.62 4.23
N VAL A 9 -12.83 6.94 4.93
CA VAL A 9 -11.78 7.55 5.74
C VAL A 9 -10.44 7.11 5.16
N CYS A 10 -9.71 8.05 4.59
CA CYS A 10 -8.37 7.80 4.06
C CYS A 10 -7.33 8.30 5.05
N GLN A 11 -6.37 7.47 5.42
CA GLN A 11 -5.16 7.92 6.08
C GLN A 11 -4.03 8.02 5.05
N VAL A 12 -3.55 9.23 4.80
CA VAL A 12 -2.51 9.51 3.82
C VAL A 12 -1.15 9.59 4.51
N ARG A 13 -0.19 8.81 4.02
CA ARG A 13 1.17 8.74 4.53
C ARG A 13 2.16 8.96 3.40
N ASP A 14 3.36 9.36 3.79
CA ASP A 14 4.54 9.33 2.96
C ASP A 14 5.01 7.87 2.84
N GLY A 15 4.96 7.31 1.64
CA GLY A 15 5.38 5.93 1.37
C GLY A 15 6.88 5.69 1.60
N PHE A 16 7.70 6.74 1.59
CA PHE A 16 9.11 6.66 1.93
C PHE A 16 9.30 6.73 3.43
N THR A 17 8.80 7.77 4.11
CA THR A 17 9.06 7.97 5.56
C THR A 17 8.08 7.27 6.51
N GLY A 18 6.97 6.73 6.00
CA GLY A 18 5.89 6.12 6.78
C GLY A 18 5.09 7.11 7.64
N ARG A 19 5.48 8.40 7.62
CA ARG A 19 4.88 9.46 8.44
C ARG A 19 3.57 9.93 7.81
N PRO A 20 2.59 10.33 8.62
CA PRO A 20 1.39 10.97 8.10
C PRO A 20 1.70 12.22 7.29
N ILE A 21 0.99 12.39 6.19
CA ILE A 21 1.04 13.58 5.34
C ILE A 21 -0.11 14.49 5.76
N GLU A 22 0.23 15.62 6.37
CA GLU A 22 -0.77 16.66 6.65
C GLU A 22 -1.42 17.12 5.34
N THR A 23 -2.74 17.29 5.39
CA THR A 23 -3.59 17.52 4.20
C THR A 23 -3.44 18.92 3.60
N ALA A 24 -2.77 19.84 4.29
CA ALA A 24 -2.41 21.15 3.73
C ALA A 24 -1.53 20.97 2.48
N GLY A 25 -1.96 21.56 1.36
CA GLY A 25 -1.28 21.44 0.07
C GLY A 25 -1.54 20.13 -0.68
N LEU A 26 -2.32 19.20 -0.12
CA LEU A 26 -2.80 18.01 -0.81
C LEU A 26 -4.00 18.40 -1.70
N ARG A 27 -3.89 18.12 -3.00
CA ARG A 27 -5.03 18.22 -3.93
C ARG A 27 -5.63 16.84 -4.11
N TYR A 28 -6.96 16.79 -4.13
CA TYR A 28 -7.67 15.53 -4.27
C TYR A 28 -8.90 15.69 -5.17
N ALA A 29 -9.13 14.70 -6.03
CA ALA A 29 -10.28 14.63 -6.91
C ALA A 29 -10.89 13.22 -6.83
N LEU A 30 -12.21 13.16 -6.93
CA LEU A 30 -12.98 11.92 -7.01
C LEU A 30 -13.58 11.83 -8.41
N ASP A 31 -13.34 10.71 -9.10
CA ASP A 31 -13.85 10.45 -10.44
C ASP A 31 -13.50 11.57 -11.45
N GLY A 32 -12.31 12.15 -11.29
CA GLY A 32 -11.79 13.25 -12.12
C GLY A 32 -12.28 14.64 -11.72
N ALA A 33 -13.20 14.77 -10.77
CA ALA A 33 -13.72 16.05 -10.30
C ALA A 33 -13.18 16.43 -8.91
N PRO A 34 -12.84 17.70 -8.64
CA PRO A 34 -12.50 18.15 -7.31
C PRO A 34 -13.62 17.82 -6.30
N VAL A 35 -13.26 17.23 -5.16
CA VAL A 35 -14.22 16.86 -4.10
C VAL A 35 -13.95 17.68 -2.83
N ARG A 36 -14.98 17.92 -2.02
CA ARG A 36 -14.81 18.48 -0.67
C ARG A 36 -14.70 17.35 0.34
N ALA A 37 -13.63 17.37 1.12
CA ALA A 37 -13.40 16.40 2.19
C ALA A 37 -13.22 17.12 3.53
N VAL A 38 -13.46 16.39 4.63
CA VAL A 38 -13.10 16.86 5.97
C VAL A 38 -11.68 16.39 6.29
N CYS A 39 -10.77 17.34 6.42
CA CYS A 39 -9.39 17.08 6.79
C CYS A 39 -9.22 17.03 8.32
N LYS A 40 -8.47 16.06 8.83
CA LYS A 40 -8.11 15.96 10.25
C LYS A 40 -6.59 15.77 10.42
N PRO A 41 -6.02 16.16 11.59
CA PRO A 41 -4.61 15.94 11.90
C PRO A 41 -4.20 14.48 11.77
N GLY A 42 -2.92 14.22 11.49
CA GLY A 42 -2.43 12.85 11.29
C GLY A 42 -2.78 12.28 9.91
N GLY A 43 -2.95 13.17 8.93
CA GLY A 43 -3.11 12.84 7.52
C GLY A 43 -4.45 12.22 7.14
N TYR A 44 -5.51 12.47 7.91
CA TYR A 44 -6.83 11.92 7.62
C TYR A 44 -7.62 12.82 6.66
N LEU A 45 -8.15 12.19 5.61
CA LEU A 45 -9.08 12.76 4.64
C LEU A 45 -10.40 11.98 4.72
N VAL A 46 -11.50 12.66 5.07
CA VAL A 46 -12.81 12.03 5.21
C VAL A 46 -13.74 12.46 4.08
N LEU A 47 -14.15 11.49 3.27
CA LEU A 47 -15.11 11.66 2.18
C LEU A 47 -16.52 11.37 2.68
N LEU A 48 -17.45 12.27 2.37
CA LEU A 48 -18.82 12.25 2.89
C LEU A 48 -19.82 12.12 1.76
N ASN A 49 -20.90 11.38 2.00
CA ASN A 49 -22.08 11.29 1.13
C ASN A 49 -21.77 10.95 -0.33
N LEU A 50 -20.80 10.08 -0.57
CA LEU A 50 -20.56 9.49 -1.88
C LEU A 50 -21.70 8.55 -2.26
N SER A 51 -22.00 8.47 -3.55
CA SER A 51 -22.91 7.46 -4.08
C SER A 51 -22.37 6.05 -3.81
N GLU A 52 -23.26 5.06 -3.75
CA GLU A 52 -22.83 3.66 -3.76
C GLU A 52 -22.22 3.30 -5.11
N GLY A 53 -21.24 2.39 -5.10
CA GLY A 53 -20.57 1.92 -6.30
C GLY A 53 -19.07 2.27 -6.36
N PRO A 54 -18.44 2.02 -7.52
CA PRO A 54 -17.01 2.21 -7.71
C PRO A 54 -16.65 3.70 -7.80
N HIS A 55 -15.52 4.04 -7.19
CA HIS A 55 -14.95 5.38 -7.20
C HIS A 55 -13.44 5.32 -7.38
N ARG A 56 -12.89 6.36 -8.01
CA ARG A 56 -11.45 6.58 -8.14
C ARG A 56 -11.05 7.89 -7.46
N LEU A 57 -10.27 7.78 -6.40
CA LEU A 57 -9.64 8.91 -5.74
C LEU A 57 -8.26 9.18 -6.34
N SER A 58 -8.01 10.42 -6.77
CA SER A 58 -6.66 10.88 -7.11
C SER A 58 -6.13 11.84 -6.06
N LEU A 59 -4.86 11.68 -5.68
CA LEU A 59 -4.15 12.56 -4.77
C LEU A 59 -2.90 13.13 -5.44
N ARG A 60 -2.68 14.44 -5.30
CA ARG A 60 -1.49 15.13 -5.81
C ARG A 60 -0.90 16.05 -4.76
N ARG A 61 0.42 15.98 -4.59
CA ARG A 61 1.20 16.87 -3.73
C ARG A 61 2.59 17.07 -4.34
N ALA A 62 3.13 18.29 -4.24
CA ALA A 62 4.49 18.57 -4.71
C ALA A 62 5.51 17.66 -4.02
N GLY A 63 6.49 17.16 -4.78
CA GLY A 63 7.48 16.17 -4.33
C GLY A 63 6.98 14.72 -4.32
N PHE A 64 5.73 14.46 -4.71
CA PHE A 64 5.18 13.10 -4.79
C PHE A 64 4.62 12.82 -6.18
N GLN A 65 4.60 11.56 -6.56
CA GLN A 65 3.88 11.06 -7.72
C GLN A 65 2.36 11.22 -7.49
N GLU A 66 1.58 11.28 -8.57
CA GLU A 66 0.12 11.19 -8.47
C GLU A 66 -0.27 9.80 -7.97
N GLU A 67 -1.08 9.76 -6.92
CA GLU A 67 -1.63 8.51 -6.40
C GLU A 67 -3.06 8.31 -6.93
N LEU A 68 -3.33 7.13 -7.47
CA LEU A 68 -4.66 6.72 -7.93
C LEU A 68 -5.13 5.50 -7.14
N THR A 69 -6.25 5.64 -6.44
CA THR A 69 -6.83 4.57 -5.64
C THR A 69 -8.26 4.28 -6.07
N ASP A 70 -8.50 3.03 -6.43
CA ASP A 70 -9.85 2.51 -6.71
C ASP A 70 -10.45 1.94 -5.43
N PHE A 71 -11.71 2.28 -5.14
CA PHE A 71 -12.47 1.70 -4.03
C PHE A 71 -13.95 1.64 -4.39
N SER A 72 -14.77 1.00 -3.55
CA SER A 72 -16.22 0.94 -3.77
C SER A 72 -16.97 1.25 -2.49
N VAL A 73 -17.91 2.18 -2.56
CA VAL A 73 -18.76 2.55 -1.43
C VAL A 73 -19.95 1.61 -1.38
N ARG A 74 -20.25 1.09 -0.19
CA ARG A 74 -21.36 0.17 0.08
C ARG A 74 -22.33 0.78 1.09
N ALA A 75 -23.61 0.46 0.95
CA ALA A 75 -24.66 0.95 1.85
C ALA A 75 -24.31 0.65 3.33
N GLY A 76 -24.28 1.70 4.16
CA GLY A 76 -24.13 1.57 5.61
C GLY A 76 -22.72 1.22 6.11
N LEU A 77 -21.72 1.14 5.24
CA LEU A 77 -20.34 0.86 5.60
C LEU A 77 -19.41 2.00 5.18
N SER A 78 -18.53 2.41 6.08
CA SER A 78 -17.46 3.37 5.77
C SER A 78 -16.20 2.63 5.36
N GLU A 79 -15.68 2.95 4.17
CA GLU A 79 -14.42 2.40 3.68
C GLU A 79 -13.23 2.99 4.45
N LYS A 80 -12.23 2.15 4.77
CA LYS A 80 -10.97 2.57 5.38
C LYS A 80 -9.84 2.35 4.40
N LEU A 81 -9.20 3.44 3.97
CA LEU A 81 -8.15 3.41 2.96
C LEU A 81 -6.83 3.89 3.56
N TYR A 82 -5.76 3.12 3.38
CA TYR A 82 -4.41 3.47 3.83
C TYR A 82 -3.56 3.79 2.60
N LEU A 83 -3.36 5.07 2.36
CA LEU A 83 -2.81 5.58 1.11
C LEU A 83 -1.37 6.03 1.32
N SER A 84 -0.46 5.54 0.49
CA SER A 84 0.96 5.88 0.53
C SER A 84 1.32 6.69 -0.71
N LEU A 85 1.61 7.98 -0.53
CA LEU A 85 2.15 8.82 -1.59
C LEU A 85 3.60 8.45 -1.85
N LYS A 86 3.93 8.22 -3.11
CA LYS A 86 5.26 7.78 -3.54
C LYS A 86 6.13 8.97 -3.88
N PRO A 87 7.42 9.02 -3.48
CA PRO A 87 8.32 10.09 -3.87
C PRO A 87 8.39 10.27 -5.39
N SER A 88 8.35 11.52 -5.85
CA SER A 88 8.78 11.86 -7.22
C SER A 88 10.26 12.23 -7.22
N GLU A 89 10.83 12.48 -8.41
CA GLU A 89 12.19 13.02 -8.58
C GLU A 89 12.40 14.36 -7.85
N ASP A 90 11.31 15.12 -7.59
CA ASP A 90 11.35 16.39 -6.84
C ASP A 90 11.23 16.20 -5.32
N TYR A 91 11.19 14.97 -4.81
CA TYR A 91 11.09 14.71 -3.38
C TYR A 91 12.37 15.16 -2.65
N ALA A 92 12.21 15.95 -1.58
CA ALA A 92 13.33 16.44 -0.79
C ALA A 92 13.82 15.39 0.21
N PHE A 93 14.66 14.47 -0.25
CA PHE A 93 15.26 13.43 0.60
C PHE A 93 16.17 14.03 1.67
N ARG A 94 16.01 13.57 2.92
CA ARG A 94 16.86 13.94 4.07
C ARG A 94 17.78 12.81 4.53
N GLN A 95 17.79 11.72 3.78
CA GLN A 95 18.52 10.49 4.02
C GLN A 95 18.79 9.83 2.68
N GLU A 96 19.62 8.79 2.67
CA GLU A 96 19.87 8.00 1.48
C GLU A 96 18.57 7.42 0.90
N ALA A 97 18.54 7.34 -0.42
CA ALA A 97 17.43 6.84 -1.20
C ALA A 97 17.96 5.92 -2.29
N VAL A 98 17.30 4.78 -2.44
CA VAL A 98 17.59 3.76 -3.44
C VAL A 98 16.43 3.70 -4.42
N TRP A 99 16.71 4.01 -5.68
CA TRP A 99 15.74 4.09 -6.75
C TRP A 99 15.62 2.76 -7.48
N LEU A 100 14.38 2.37 -7.78
CA LEU A 100 14.04 1.28 -8.69
C LEU A 100 13.20 1.84 -9.83
N HIS A 101 13.72 1.74 -11.05
CA HIS A 101 12.98 1.96 -12.29
C HIS A 101 12.67 0.60 -12.89
N LEU A 102 11.40 0.24 -12.87
CA LEU A 102 10.95 -1.07 -13.33
C LEU A 102 10.09 -0.90 -14.57
N ARG A 103 10.51 -1.54 -15.67
CA ARG A 103 9.69 -1.69 -16.86
C ARG A 103 9.03 -3.05 -16.89
N LEU A 104 7.74 -3.06 -17.16
CA LEU A 104 6.93 -4.26 -17.30
C LEU A 104 6.48 -4.43 -18.75
N LEU A 105 6.76 -5.60 -19.31
CA LEU A 105 6.23 -6.02 -20.60
C LEU A 105 5.29 -7.21 -20.44
N GLU A 106 4.22 -7.23 -21.22
CA GLU A 106 3.37 -8.41 -21.40
C GLU A 106 3.37 -8.76 -22.88
N LYS A 107 3.76 -10.00 -23.22
CA LYS A 107 3.91 -10.44 -24.63
C LYS A 107 4.79 -9.50 -25.48
N LYS A 108 5.85 -8.95 -24.87
CA LYS A 108 6.81 -7.98 -25.44
C LYS A 108 6.28 -6.57 -25.69
N GLU A 109 5.05 -6.27 -25.30
CA GLU A 109 4.47 -4.92 -25.37
C GLU A 109 4.46 -4.27 -23.97
N PRO A 110 4.55 -2.93 -23.87
CA PRO A 110 4.36 -2.21 -22.61
C PRO A 110 3.08 -2.62 -21.87
N ALA A 111 3.23 -3.10 -20.64
CA ALA A 111 2.09 -3.46 -19.79
C ALA A 111 1.55 -2.21 -19.08
N ALA A 112 0.84 -1.35 -19.81
CA ALA A 112 0.38 -0.05 -19.30
C ALA A 112 -0.75 -0.17 -18.25
N GLY A 113 -0.71 0.67 -17.21
CA GLY A 113 -1.74 0.74 -16.16
C GLY A 113 -1.81 -0.48 -15.24
N ARG A 114 -0.84 -1.40 -15.36
CA ARG A 114 -0.77 -2.63 -14.58
C ARG A 114 -0.44 -2.31 -13.13
N ALA A 115 -1.18 -2.90 -12.20
CA ALA A 115 -0.94 -2.75 -10.78
C ALA A 115 0.01 -3.84 -10.26
N LEU A 116 1.07 -3.42 -9.57
CA LEU A 116 2.04 -4.30 -8.93
C LEU A 116 2.20 -3.88 -7.47
N TRP A 117 2.42 -4.86 -6.59
CA TRP A 117 2.80 -4.63 -5.21
C TRP A 117 4.30 -4.80 -5.06
N LEU A 118 4.96 -3.77 -4.54
CA LEU A 118 6.36 -3.85 -4.16
C LEU A 118 6.45 -3.99 -2.65
N THR A 119 7.28 -4.93 -2.21
CA THR A 119 7.51 -5.22 -0.80
C THR A 119 9.01 -5.37 -0.54
N ALA A 120 9.46 -4.87 0.60
CA ALA A 120 10.83 -5.00 1.06
C ALA A 120 10.82 -5.34 2.55
N PRO A 121 11.71 -6.24 3.03
CA PRO A 121 11.94 -6.43 4.45
C PRO A 121 12.28 -5.10 5.13
N THR A 122 11.75 -4.89 6.33
CA THR A 122 12.12 -3.75 7.16
C THR A 122 12.89 -4.20 8.39
N ALA A 123 13.55 -3.28 9.08
CA ALA A 123 14.23 -3.59 10.35
C ALA A 123 13.25 -4.10 11.43
N SER A 124 11.98 -3.69 11.35
CA SER A 124 10.90 -4.26 12.14
C SER A 124 10.33 -5.48 11.44
N GLU A 125 10.05 -6.53 12.21
CA GLU A 125 9.46 -7.75 11.70
C GLU A 125 8.05 -7.92 12.27
N CYS A 126 7.11 -8.40 11.46
CA CYS A 126 5.87 -8.94 11.99
C CYS A 126 5.54 -10.28 11.35
N ARG A 127 5.07 -11.23 12.16
CA ARG A 127 4.87 -12.62 11.77
C ARG A 127 3.62 -13.21 12.40
N ILE A 128 3.04 -14.22 11.75
CA ILE A 128 1.95 -15.02 12.34
C ILE A 128 2.45 -15.79 13.56
N ALA A 129 1.78 -15.60 14.70
CA ALA A 129 2.17 -16.15 16.01
C ALA A 129 1.29 -17.33 16.48
N GLN A 130 0.32 -17.76 15.68
CA GLN A 130 -0.48 -18.97 15.90
C GLN A 130 -0.09 -20.10 14.94
N GLU A 131 -0.50 -21.34 15.23
CA GLU A 131 -0.16 -22.51 14.40
C GLU A 131 -0.60 -22.37 12.94
N ALA A 132 -1.82 -21.88 12.75
CA ALA A 132 -2.34 -21.48 11.47
C ALA A 132 -3.40 -20.38 11.64
N ALA A 133 -3.39 -19.40 10.74
CA ALA A 133 -4.50 -18.50 10.49
C ALA A 133 -5.30 -19.09 9.32
N GLU A 134 -6.59 -19.36 9.52
CA GLU A 134 -7.43 -20.06 8.57
C GLU A 134 -8.09 -19.08 7.58
N ALA A 135 -8.41 -19.56 6.38
CA ALA A 135 -9.16 -18.78 5.41
C ALA A 135 -10.53 -18.40 5.98
N GLY A 136 -10.95 -17.15 5.79
CA GLY A 136 -12.16 -16.59 6.38
C GLY A 136 -11.97 -15.96 7.76
N GLU A 137 -10.78 -16.07 8.38
CA GLU A 137 -10.46 -15.33 9.60
C GLU A 137 -10.13 -13.87 9.27
N ASP A 138 -10.67 -12.93 10.04
CA ASP A 138 -10.33 -11.51 9.97
C ASP A 138 -9.49 -11.03 11.16
N GLN A 139 -9.11 -11.95 12.05
CA GLN A 139 -8.29 -11.74 13.23
C GLN A 139 -7.37 -12.93 13.43
N PHE A 140 -6.09 -12.67 13.70
CA PHE A 140 -5.13 -13.71 14.06
C PHE A 140 -4.01 -13.12 14.92
N ARG A 141 -3.38 -14.00 15.71
CA ARG A 141 -2.24 -13.66 16.54
C ARG A 141 -1.03 -13.35 15.68
N ILE A 142 -0.42 -12.20 15.95
CA ILE A 142 0.79 -11.70 15.32
C ILE A 142 1.81 -11.33 16.37
N PHE A 143 3.07 -11.62 16.06
CA PHE A 143 4.20 -11.15 16.82
C PHE A 143 4.88 -10.06 15.99
N CYS A 144 4.84 -8.82 16.47
CA CYS A 144 5.59 -7.74 15.85
C CYS A 144 6.77 -7.34 16.75
N LYS A 145 7.99 -7.50 16.23
CA LYS A 145 9.22 -7.01 16.84
C LYS A 145 9.56 -5.65 16.25
N SER A 146 9.23 -4.60 16.99
CA SER A 146 9.56 -3.24 16.59
C SER A 146 11.05 -2.95 16.83
N ALA A 147 11.74 -2.49 15.78
CA ALA A 147 13.02 -1.81 15.87
C ALA A 147 12.80 -0.30 16.14
N ALA A 148 13.80 0.54 15.85
CA ALA A 148 13.70 1.99 16.03
C ALA A 148 12.54 2.63 15.22
N GLU A 149 12.09 1.99 14.14
CA GLU A 149 10.97 2.45 13.33
C GLU A 149 9.80 1.46 13.40
N PRO A 150 8.64 1.88 13.91
CA PRO A 150 7.48 1.00 14.00
C PRO A 150 6.96 0.65 12.60
N LEU A 151 6.35 -0.52 12.47
CA LEU A 151 5.62 -0.88 11.26
C LEU A 151 4.49 0.12 10.98
N PRO A 152 4.16 0.37 9.70
CA PRO A 152 3.11 1.30 9.33
C PRO A 152 1.75 0.65 9.56
N ILE A 153 1.35 0.50 10.83
CA ILE A 153 0.04 -0.01 11.21
C ILE A 153 -0.83 1.20 11.64
N PRO A 154 -2.08 1.31 11.17
CA PRO A 154 -2.65 0.51 10.07
C PRO A 154 -1.94 0.69 8.73
N GLY A 155 -2.02 -0.34 7.88
CA GLY A 155 -1.42 -0.34 6.55
C GLY A 155 -1.64 -1.65 5.79
N THR A 156 -1.02 -1.74 4.62
CA THR A 156 -1.12 -2.90 3.73
C THR A 156 0.17 -3.71 3.75
N PHE A 157 0.02 -5.04 3.79
CA PHE A 157 1.10 -6.00 3.94
C PHE A 157 0.93 -7.15 2.97
N LEU A 158 2.03 -7.70 2.48
CA LEU A 158 2.08 -9.02 1.87
C LEU A 158 2.32 -10.05 2.97
N ILE A 159 1.45 -11.05 3.07
CA ILE A 159 1.79 -12.28 3.79
C ILE A 159 2.65 -13.13 2.84
N GLU A 160 3.93 -13.25 3.13
CA GLU A 160 4.85 -14.03 2.30
C GLU A 160 4.70 -15.54 2.61
N ASP A 161 3.99 -16.26 1.73
CA ASP A 161 3.70 -17.70 1.85
C ASP A 161 3.78 -18.44 0.51
N GLY A 162 4.75 -18.08 -0.34
CA GLY A 162 4.94 -18.69 -1.65
C GLY A 162 3.69 -18.56 -2.52
N LYS A 163 3.12 -19.70 -2.95
CA LYS A 163 1.91 -19.72 -3.82
C LYS A 163 0.65 -19.26 -3.11
N ASP A 164 0.63 -19.30 -1.78
CA ASP A 164 -0.50 -18.87 -0.98
C ASP A 164 -0.37 -17.39 -0.55
N SER A 165 0.71 -16.69 -0.95
CA SER A 165 0.90 -15.29 -0.59
C SER A 165 -0.26 -14.40 -1.02
N GLU A 166 -0.71 -13.52 -0.14
CA GLU A 166 -1.80 -12.59 -0.40
C GLU A 166 -1.55 -11.22 0.24
N ILE A 167 -2.17 -10.19 -0.35
CA ILE A 167 -2.15 -8.82 0.16
C ILE A 167 -3.28 -8.64 1.16
N VAL A 168 -2.94 -8.15 2.35
CA VAL A 168 -3.88 -7.91 3.45
C VAL A 168 -3.75 -6.48 3.98
N SER A 169 -4.85 -5.92 4.48
CA SER A 169 -4.83 -4.63 5.19
C SER A 169 -5.02 -4.84 6.69
N LEU A 170 -3.98 -4.55 7.46
CA LEU A 170 -3.98 -4.63 8.92
C LEU A 170 -4.49 -3.30 9.49
N LEU A 171 -5.57 -3.34 10.26
CA LEU A 171 -6.25 -2.18 10.83
C LEU A 171 -5.65 -1.72 12.15
N PHE A 172 -5.31 -2.66 13.02
CA PHE A 172 -4.69 -2.40 14.32
C PHE A 172 -4.15 -3.70 14.91
N THR A 173 -3.36 -3.54 15.96
CA THR A 173 -2.86 -4.64 16.78
C THR A 173 -3.17 -4.35 18.24
N GLU A 174 -3.79 -5.28 18.93
CA GLU A 174 -4.09 -5.17 20.37
C GLU A 174 -3.71 -6.48 21.04
N GLU A 175 -2.87 -6.44 22.07
CA GLU A 175 -2.41 -7.63 22.81
C GLU A 175 -2.00 -8.82 21.90
N GLU A 176 -1.17 -8.55 20.90
CA GLU A 176 -0.72 -9.52 19.88
C GLU A 176 -1.81 -10.01 18.91
N MET A 177 -3.05 -9.51 18.98
CA MET A 177 -4.10 -9.79 18.01
C MET A 177 -4.09 -8.74 16.90
N GLY A 178 -3.88 -9.17 15.66
CA GLY A 178 -4.03 -8.32 14.48
C GLY A 178 -5.46 -8.39 13.94
N LYS A 179 -6.06 -7.23 13.62
CA LYS A 179 -7.37 -7.15 12.95
C LYS A 179 -7.21 -6.76 11.48
N LEU A 180 -7.76 -7.54 10.57
CA LEU A 180 -7.79 -7.23 9.13
C LEU A 180 -9.02 -6.43 8.72
N ALA A 181 -8.89 -5.72 7.59
CA ALA A 181 -10.00 -5.03 6.92
C ALA A 181 -10.95 -5.99 6.20
N ALA A 182 -10.41 -7.10 5.70
CA ALA A 182 -11.15 -8.18 5.05
C ALA A 182 -10.60 -9.54 5.56
N PRO A 183 -11.42 -10.59 5.58
CA PRO A 183 -10.95 -11.92 5.95
C PRO A 183 -9.85 -12.44 5.02
N LEU A 184 -8.97 -13.28 5.55
CA LEU A 184 -7.96 -14.01 4.79
C LEU A 184 -8.62 -14.85 3.69
N THR A 185 -8.02 -14.87 2.51
CA THR A 185 -8.49 -15.73 1.41
C THR A 185 -7.81 -17.09 1.43
N ARG A 186 -6.64 -17.18 2.07
CA ARG A 186 -5.83 -18.39 2.19
C ARG A 186 -5.57 -18.73 3.66
N ARG A 187 -5.17 -19.99 3.86
CA ARG A 187 -4.66 -20.45 5.14
C ARG A 187 -3.16 -20.19 5.20
N HIS A 188 -2.69 -19.64 6.31
CA HIS A 188 -1.28 -19.36 6.53
C HIS A 188 -0.75 -20.00 7.80
N LYS A 189 0.43 -20.62 7.73
CA LYS A 189 1.06 -21.27 8.89
C LYS A 189 1.78 -20.26 9.79
N ARG A 190 2.15 -20.72 10.99
CA ARG A 190 3.02 -19.98 11.91
C ARG A 190 4.29 -19.44 11.22
N SER A 191 4.75 -18.30 11.71
CA SER A 191 6.01 -17.64 11.36
C SER A 191 6.09 -17.03 9.96
N LYS A 192 4.99 -17.02 9.20
CA LYS A 192 4.91 -16.29 7.92
C LYS A 192 5.01 -14.79 8.16
N CYS A 193 5.85 -14.14 7.36
CA CYS A 193 6.15 -12.72 7.50
C CYS A 193 5.06 -11.86 6.88
N LEU A 194 4.72 -10.78 7.58
CA LEU A 194 3.92 -9.67 7.05
C LEU A 194 4.90 -8.58 6.65
N LEU A 195 5.10 -8.41 5.35
CA LEU A 195 6.00 -7.40 4.80
C LEU A 195 5.20 -6.18 4.34
N PRO A 196 5.56 -4.95 4.72
CA PRO A 196 4.88 -3.75 4.23
C PRO A 196 4.84 -3.73 2.69
N ALA A 197 3.65 -3.56 2.14
CA ALA A 197 3.44 -3.60 0.70
C ALA A 197 2.86 -2.26 0.21
N GLN A 198 3.39 -1.78 -0.91
CA GLN A 198 2.90 -0.58 -1.58
C GLN A 198 2.51 -0.94 -3.02
N GLN A 199 1.30 -0.54 -3.42
CA GLN A 199 0.84 -0.74 -4.78
C GLN A 199 1.38 0.37 -5.68
N PHE A 200 1.95 0.01 -6.82
CA PHE A 200 2.38 0.89 -7.90
C PHE A 200 1.58 0.58 -9.16
N ARG A 201 1.53 1.55 -10.07
CA ARG A 201 0.94 1.36 -11.40
C ARG A 201 1.95 1.77 -12.46
N THR A 202 2.05 0.96 -13.50
CA THR A 202 2.86 1.30 -14.67
C THR A 202 2.20 2.40 -15.50
N ASP A 203 3.02 3.26 -16.09
CA ASP A 203 2.59 4.28 -17.04
C ASP A 203 2.30 3.70 -18.44
N GLY A 204 2.05 4.56 -19.43
CA GLY A 204 1.76 4.16 -20.81
C GLY A 204 2.88 3.36 -21.48
N ASP A 205 4.12 3.52 -21.03
CA ASP A 205 5.31 2.87 -21.58
C ASP A 205 5.72 1.63 -20.75
N GLY A 206 4.89 1.27 -19.76
CA GLY A 206 5.08 0.12 -18.89
C GLY A 206 6.03 0.38 -17.73
N TRP A 207 6.40 1.63 -17.47
CA TRP A 207 7.34 1.99 -16.41
C TRP A 207 6.65 2.32 -15.10
N LEU A 208 7.28 1.93 -13.99
CA LEU A 208 7.01 2.48 -12.67
C LEU A 208 8.33 2.86 -11.99
N THR A 209 8.25 3.82 -11.08
CA THR A 209 9.40 4.27 -10.28
C THR A 209 9.07 4.14 -8.80
N ALA A 210 9.93 3.43 -8.07
CA ALA A 210 9.84 3.23 -6.63
C ALA A 210 11.13 3.67 -5.93
N VAL A 211 11.00 4.05 -4.66
CA VAL A 211 12.12 4.51 -3.85
C VAL A 211 12.10 3.83 -2.49
N PHE A 212 13.27 3.33 -2.07
CA PHE A 212 13.50 2.62 -0.82
C PHE A 212 14.55 3.34 0.02
N ARG A 213 14.49 3.17 1.35
CA ARG A 213 15.42 3.85 2.28
C ARG A 213 16.82 3.27 2.29
N SER A 214 16.96 2.02 1.85
CA SER A 214 18.20 1.28 1.82
C SER A 214 18.14 0.24 0.71
N GLY A 215 19.31 -0.25 0.33
CA GLY A 215 19.41 -1.43 -0.52
C GLY A 215 18.88 -2.68 0.18
N GLY A 216 18.64 -3.71 -0.62
CA GLY A 216 18.15 -5.01 -0.16
C GLY A 216 17.21 -5.67 -1.17
N THR A 217 16.64 -6.79 -0.73
CA THR A 217 15.70 -7.59 -1.52
C THR A 217 14.34 -6.89 -1.63
N VAL A 218 13.83 -6.76 -2.85
CA VAL A 218 12.48 -6.29 -3.16
C VAL A 218 11.73 -7.36 -3.92
N ALA A 219 10.63 -7.85 -3.36
CA ALA A 219 9.73 -8.73 -4.08
C ALA A 219 8.71 -7.90 -4.86
N VAL A 220 8.50 -8.31 -6.12
CA VAL A 220 7.46 -7.78 -7.01
C VAL A 220 6.33 -8.79 -7.03
N TYR A 221 5.15 -8.37 -6.59
CA TYR A 221 3.97 -9.23 -6.48
C TYR A 221 2.83 -8.68 -7.34
N GLU A 222 2.08 -9.57 -7.96
CA GLU A 222 0.89 -9.22 -8.75
C GLU A 222 -0.31 -10.06 -8.27
N ASP A 223 -1.42 -9.38 -7.95
CA ASP A 223 -2.65 -10.04 -7.52
C ASP A 223 -3.10 -11.07 -8.56
N GLY A 224 -3.35 -12.30 -8.10
CA GLY A 224 -3.76 -13.43 -8.94
C GLY A 224 -2.62 -14.17 -9.66
N ARG A 225 -1.42 -13.57 -9.79
CA ARG A 225 -0.23 -14.24 -10.35
C ARG A 225 0.77 -14.66 -9.27
N GLY A 226 0.82 -13.94 -8.15
CA GLY A 226 1.77 -14.18 -7.07
C GLY A 226 3.04 -13.33 -7.22
N THR A 227 4.14 -13.79 -6.62
CA THR A 227 5.46 -13.15 -6.79
C THR A 227 5.94 -13.34 -8.22
N VAL A 228 6.09 -12.23 -8.96
CA VAL A 228 6.53 -12.23 -10.36
C VAL A 228 8.05 -12.17 -10.48
N ASP A 229 8.72 -11.51 -9.53
CA ASP A 229 10.18 -11.42 -9.49
C ASP A 229 10.67 -11.04 -8.08
N THR A 230 11.96 -11.22 -7.84
CA THR A 230 12.67 -10.80 -6.63
C THR A 230 13.97 -10.12 -7.04
N LEU A 231 14.09 -8.85 -6.70
CA LEU A 231 15.15 -7.96 -7.14
C LEU A 231 16.10 -7.65 -5.99
N GLU A 232 17.39 -7.69 -6.24
CA GLU A 232 18.40 -7.17 -5.31
C GLU A 232 18.76 -5.73 -5.68
N LEU A 233 18.53 -4.81 -4.74
CA LEU A 233 18.88 -3.40 -4.88
C LEU A 233 20.20 -3.13 -4.15
N THR A 234 21.30 -3.10 -4.89
CA THR A 234 22.65 -2.83 -4.33
C THR A 234 23.19 -1.46 -4.68
N GLU A 235 22.62 -0.82 -5.69
CA GLU A 235 23.03 0.49 -6.21
C GLU A 235 22.01 1.56 -5.82
N SER A 236 22.42 2.83 -5.78
CA SER A 236 21.51 3.94 -5.51
C SER A 236 20.41 4.10 -6.56
N ARG A 237 20.62 3.59 -7.78
CA ARG A 237 19.63 3.55 -8.84
C ARG A 237 19.74 2.25 -9.61
N THR A 238 18.65 1.49 -9.62
CA THR A 238 18.54 0.20 -10.28
C THR A 238 17.48 0.28 -11.37
N GLU A 239 17.82 -0.13 -12.59
CA GLU A 239 16.87 -0.28 -13.69
C GLU A 239 16.64 -1.77 -13.98
N ARG A 240 15.37 -2.19 -14.11
CA ARG A 240 14.99 -3.58 -14.34
C ARG A 240 13.88 -3.70 -15.38
N LEU A 241 13.94 -4.79 -16.13
CA LEU A 241 12.93 -5.20 -17.10
C LEU A 241 12.33 -6.53 -16.66
N ILE A 242 11.02 -6.57 -16.46
CA ILE A 242 10.27 -7.81 -16.20
C ILE A 242 9.36 -8.07 -17.40
N THR A 243 9.32 -9.33 -17.85
CA THR A 243 8.36 -9.79 -18.86
C THR A 243 7.44 -10.83 -18.24
N LEU A 244 6.13 -10.55 -18.27
CA LEU A 244 5.05 -11.40 -17.75
C LEU A 244 4.58 -12.48 -18.73
#